data_AF-A0A8W8LDG9-F1
#
_entry.id   AF-A0A8W8LDG9-F1
#
_cell.length_a   1.000
_cell.length_b   1.000
_cell.length_c   1.000
_cell.angle_alpha   90.00
_cell.angle_beta   90.00
_cell.angle_gamma   90.00
#
_symmetry.space_group_name_H-M   'P 1'
#
loop_
_entity.id
_entity.type
_entity.pdbx_description
1 polymer ?
#
loop_
_entity_poly.entity_id
_entity_poly.type
_entity_poly.pdbx_seq_one_letter_code
_entity_poly.pdbx_strand_id
1 'polypeptide(L)'
;EDNIPVFVKMVTVGDEVGIGETFDLDEEIFPVKKDAPQMSFKIYRSALDNPVYIDESSIQIGKLTVKNITSSVRISLCFGLTQITVMAVNTDTKENAIAELDLLGEL
;
A
#
# COMPACT_ATOMS: atom_id res chain seq x y z
N GLU A 1 5.10 16.21 -19.71
CA GLU A 1 5.33 15.29 -18.58
C GLU A 1 4.03 14.57 -18.36
N ASP A 2 3.98 13.27 -18.63
CA ASP A 2 2.78 12.49 -18.36
C ASP A 2 2.54 12.49 -16.86
N ASN A 3 1.37 12.98 -16.48
CA ASN A 3 0.90 13.16 -15.12
C ASN A 3 0.51 11.77 -14.56
N ILE A 4 1.48 10.86 -14.44
CA ILE A 4 1.26 9.47 -14.00
C ILE A 4 0.65 9.51 -12.59
N PRO A 5 -0.53 8.91 -12.37
CA PRO A 5 -1.11 8.74 -11.04
C PRO A 5 -0.11 8.06 -10.12
N VAL A 6 0.18 8.66 -8.96
CA VAL A 6 1.12 8.10 -7.97
C VAL A 6 0.42 7.59 -6.72
N PHE A 7 -0.88 7.85 -6.58
CA PHE A 7 -1.70 7.39 -5.48
C PHE A 7 -2.68 6.34 -5.98
N VAL A 8 -2.63 5.14 -5.39
CA VAL A 8 -3.57 4.05 -5.67
C VAL A 8 -4.45 3.87 -4.44
N LYS A 9 -5.73 4.20 -4.57
CA LYS A 9 -6.72 4.03 -3.51
C LYS A 9 -7.05 2.54 -3.34
N MET A 10 -7.01 2.05 -2.11
CA MET A 10 -7.41 0.67 -1.77
C MET A 10 -8.72 0.60 -0.98
N VAL A 11 -8.94 1.53 -0.04
CA VAL A 11 -10.12 1.55 0.85
C VAL A 11 -10.55 2.99 1.08
N THR A 12 -11.86 3.24 1.27
CA THR A 12 -12.37 4.57 1.63
C THR A 12 -12.47 4.71 3.15
N VAL A 13 -12.10 5.88 3.67
CA VAL A 13 -12.33 6.18 5.08
C VAL A 13 -13.84 6.24 5.35
N GLY A 14 -14.28 5.49 6.36
CA GLY A 14 -15.71 5.41 6.74
C GLY A 14 -16.43 4.20 6.15
N ASP A 15 -15.81 3.42 5.27
CA ASP A 15 -16.33 2.12 4.85
C ASP A 15 -16.38 1.18 6.07
N GLU A 16 -17.48 0.42 6.20
CA GLU A 16 -17.57 -0.63 7.23
C GLU A 16 -16.61 -1.76 6.87
N VAL A 17 -15.61 -1.99 7.72
CA VAL A 17 -14.63 -3.07 7.57
C VAL A 17 -14.70 -4.04 8.75
N GLY A 18 -14.79 -5.33 8.45
CA GLY A 18 -14.79 -6.40 9.43
C GLY A 18 -13.40 -6.68 10.00
N ILE A 19 -13.34 -7.20 11.23
CA ILE A 19 -12.09 -7.68 11.81
C ILE A 19 -11.62 -8.91 11.02
N GLY A 20 -10.37 -8.87 10.53
CA GLY A 20 -9.75 -9.87 9.68
C GLY A 20 -10.09 -9.72 8.20
N GLU A 21 -10.90 -8.72 7.83
CA GLU A 21 -11.20 -8.45 6.43
C GLU A 21 -9.94 -7.99 5.68
N THR A 22 -9.77 -8.53 4.48
CA THR A 22 -8.60 -8.28 3.64
C THR A 22 -9.03 -7.71 2.30
N PHE A 23 -8.40 -6.60 1.93
CA PHE A 23 -8.55 -5.95 0.64
C PHE A 23 -7.27 -6.15 -0.16
N ASP A 24 -7.36 -6.90 -1.25
CA ASP A 24 -6.30 -7.05 -2.22
C ASP A 24 -6.36 -5.90 -3.23
N LEU A 25 -5.20 -5.38 -3.63
CA LEU A 25 -5.13 -4.51 -4.79
C LEU A 25 -5.34 -5.37 -6.05
N ASP A 26 -6.34 -5.02 -6.86
CA ASP A 26 -6.69 -5.76 -8.08
C ASP A 26 -5.56 -5.77 -9.13
N GLU A 27 -4.65 -4.79 -9.07
CA GLU A 27 -3.54 -4.63 -10.00
C GLU A 27 -2.20 -5.06 -9.40
N GLU A 28 -1.36 -5.71 -10.22
CA GLU A 28 0.04 -5.95 -9.88
C GLU A 28 0.87 -4.68 -10.09
N ILE A 29 1.74 -4.35 -9.13
CA ILE A 29 2.61 -3.19 -9.24
C ILE A 29 3.97 -3.61 -9.79
N PHE A 30 4.36 -2.99 -10.90
CA PHE A 30 5.61 -3.24 -11.58
C PHE A 30 6.69 -2.23 -11.16
N PRO A 31 7.97 -2.63 -11.09
CA PRO A 31 9.06 -1.72 -10.82
C PRO A 31 9.22 -0.73 -11.98
N VAL A 32 9.40 0.55 -11.64
CA VAL A 32 9.61 1.64 -12.61
C VAL A 32 10.88 1.41 -13.46
N LYS A 33 11.87 0.69 -12.91
CA LYS A 33 13.11 0.32 -13.60
C LYS A 33 13.25 -1.19 -13.64
N LYS A 34 13.59 -1.72 -14.82
CA LYS A 34 13.71 -3.16 -15.11
C LYS A 34 14.64 -3.94 -14.16
N ASP A 35 15.67 -3.30 -13.62
CA ASP A 35 16.67 -3.92 -12.74
C ASP A 35 16.68 -3.29 -11.33
N ALA A 36 15.51 -2.81 -10.86
CA ALA A 36 15.41 -2.26 -9.51
C ALA A 36 15.60 -3.38 -8.47
N PRO A 37 16.62 -3.33 -7.58
CA PRO A 37 16.86 -4.39 -6.60
C PRO A 37 15.79 -4.46 -5.51
N GLN A 38 14.96 -3.41 -5.40
CA GLN A 38 13.88 -3.29 -4.43
C GLN A 38 12.82 -2.30 -4.88
N MET A 39 11.60 -2.47 -4.37
CA MET A 39 10.52 -1.49 -4.45
C MET A 39 10.17 -1.01 -3.04
N SER A 40 9.87 0.28 -2.90
CA SER A 40 9.39 0.84 -1.64
C SER A 40 8.01 1.42 -1.83
N PHE A 41 7.08 0.93 -1.02
CA PHE A 41 5.71 1.39 -0.95
C PHE A 41 5.57 2.30 0.25
N LYS A 42 4.92 3.44 0.06
CA LYS A 42 4.53 4.34 1.13
C LYS A 42 3.03 4.29 1.24
N ILE A 43 2.54 4.15 2.46
CA ILE A 43 1.12 4.04 2.74
C ILE A 43 0.66 5.39 3.27
N TYR A 44 -0.42 5.89 2.70
CA TYR A 44 -0.95 7.21 2.97
C TYR A 44 -2.43 7.13 3.34
N ARG A 45 -2.85 8.02 4.24
CA ARG A 45 -4.25 8.37 4.47
C ARG A 45 -4.49 9.74 3.84
N SER A 46 -5.56 9.88 3.07
CA SER A 46 -6.00 11.16 2.50
C SER A 46 -7.43 11.47 2.91
N ALA A 47 -7.76 12.75 3.04
CA ALA A 47 -9.13 13.24 3.23
C ALA A 47 -9.90 13.41 1.90
N LEU A 48 -9.22 13.24 0.75
CA LEU A 48 -9.85 13.27 -0.56
C LEU A 48 -10.53 11.92 -0.86
N ASP A 49 -11.71 11.96 -1.46
CA ASP A 49 -12.45 10.73 -1.79
C ASP A 49 -11.74 9.87 -2.84
N ASN A 50 -11.08 10.51 -3.82
CA ASN A 50 -10.38 9.87 -4.93
C ASN A 50 -9.03 10.54 -5.19
N PRO A 51 -8.03 10.33 -4.32
CA PRO A 51 -6.70 10.92 -4.48
C PRO A 51 -5.98 10.28 -5.68
N VAL A 52 -5.42 11.13 -6.55
CA VAL A 52 -4.62 10.70 -7.72
C VAL A 52 -3.13 11.01 -7.51
N TYR A 53 -2.83 12.02 -6.71
CA TYR A 53 -1.49 12.46 -6.34
C TYR A 53 -1.35 12.58 -4.83
N ILE A 54 -0.10 12.59 -4.37
CA ILE A 54 0.22 12.92 -2.97
C ILE A 54 0.34 14.45 -2.87
N ASP A 55 -0.44 15.04 -1.98
CA ASP A 55 -0.48 16.48 -1.72
C ASP A 55 -0.44 16.78 -0.21
N GLU A 56 -0.70 18.04 0.17
CA GLU A 56 -0.72 18.48 1.58
C GLU A 56 -1.80 17.81 2.44
N SER A 57 -2.82 17.20 1.83
CA SER A 57 -3.86 16.45 2.54
C SER A 57 -3.48 14.99 2.82
N SER A 58 -2.35 14.54 2.27
CA SER A 58 -1.91 13.14 2.30
C SER A 58 -0.93 12.90 3.45
N ILE A 59 -1.38 12.18 4.48
CA ILE A 59 -0.57 11.84 5.65
C ILE A 59 0.06 10.46 5.45
N GLN A 60 1.39 10.39 5.45
CA GLN A 60 2.08 9.10 5.37
C GLN A 60 1.91 8.35 6.71
N ILE A 61 1.26 7.20 6.68
CA ILE A 61 0.99 6.37 7.86
C ILE A 61 1.89 5.14 7.93
N GLY A 62 2.59 4.81 6.85
CA GLY A 62 3.42 3.62 6.80
C GLY A 62 4.40 3.59 5.64
N LYS A 63 5.32 2.62 5.71
CA LYS A 63 6.26 2.31 4.63
C LYS A 63 6.60 0.82 4.64
N LEU A 64 6.67 0.24 3.46
CA LEU A 64 7.07 -1.14 3.22
C LEU A 64 8.14 -1.20 2.14
N THR A 65 9.09 -2.13 2.24
CA THR A 65 10.13 -2.33 1.23
C THR A 65 10.21 -3.81 0.89
N VAL A 66 10.12 -4.11 -0.40
CA VAL A 66 10.24 -5.46 -0.95
C VAL A 66 11.54 -5.54 -1.73
N LYS A 67 12.35 -6.57 -1.48
CA LYS A 67 13.66 -6.78 -2.12
C LYS A 67 13.57 -7.85 -3.21
N ASN A 68 14.60 -7.93 -4.04
CA ASN A 68 14.75 -8.94 -5.10
C ASN A 68 13.58 -8.97 -6.08
N ILE A 69 13.02 -7.80 -6.43
CA ILE A 69 11.93 -7.68 -7.39
C ILE A 69 12.49 -7.78 -8.81
N THR A 70 11.96 -8.68 -9.62
CA THR A 70 12.27 -8.73 -11.06
C THR A 70 11.04 -8.56 -11.95
N SER A 71 9.84 -8.89 -11.46
CA SER A 71 8.58 -8.78 -12.20
C SER A 71 7.61 -7.82 -11.53
N SER A 72 6.96 -8.24 -10.44
CA SER A 72 5.86 -7.47 -9.86
C SER A 72 5.64 -7.75 -8.37
N VAL A 73 4.78 -6.93 -7.77
CA VAL A 73 4.38 -7.03 -6.38
C VAL A 73 2.86 -6.97 -6.28
N ARG A 74 2.28 -7.87 -5.47
CA ARG A 74 0.88 -7.78 -5.06
C ARG A 74 0.78 -7.16 -3.68
N ILE A 75 -0.16 -6.25 -3.48
CA ILE A 75 -0.36 -5.54 -2.20
C ILE A 75 -1.72 -5.92 -1.63
N SER A 76 -1.78 -6.12 -0.32
CA SER A 76 -3.05 -6.27 0.40
C SER A 76 -3.05 -5.55 1.75
N LEU A 77 -4.24 -5.19 2.21
CA LEU A 77 -4.50 -4.57 3.51
C LEU A 77 -5.44 -5.47 4.30
N CYS A 78 -5.02 -5.88 5.50
CA CYS A 78 -5.83 -6.65 6.43
C CYS A 78 -6.18 -5.79 7.65
N PHE A 79 -7.46 -5.67 7.97
CA PHE A 79 -7.95 -4.84 9.07
C PHE A 79 -8.09 -5.66 10.34
N GLY A 80 -7.17 -5.47 11.28
CA GLY A 80 -7.25 -6.01 12.64
C GLY A 80 -8.09 -5.12 13.55
N LEU A 81 -8.17 -5.51 14.83
CA LEU A 81 -8.94 -4.76 15.83
C LEU A 81 -8.35 -3.35 16.10
N THR A 82 -7.03 -3.25 16.12
CA THR A 82 -6.30 -2.01 16.49
C THR A 82 -5.23 -1.62 15.47
N GLN A 83 -5.02 -2.45 14.45
CA GLN A 83 -3.95 -2.29 13.48
C GLN A 83 -4.43 -2.64 12.07
N ILE A 84 -3.87 -1.98 11.06
CA ILE A 84 -3.93 -2.43 9.67
C ILE A 84 -2.62 -3.13 9.37
N THR A 85 -2.68 -4.36 8.88
CA THR A 85 -1.51 -5.08 8.36
C THR A 85 -1.44 -4.88 6.86
N VAL A 86 -0.34 -4.31 6.38
CA VAL A 86 -0.04 -4.17 4.95
C VAL A 86 0.91 -5.28 4.56
N MET A 87 0.53 -6.07 3.57
CA MET A 87 1.36 -7.13 3.02
C MET A 87 1.72 -6.81 1.57
N ALA A 88 2.98 -7.02 1.22
CA ALA A 88 3.46 -6.99 -0.14
C ALA A 88 4.11 -8.33 -0.47
N VAL A 89 3.65 -8.97 -1.54
CA VAL A 89 4.13 -10.27 -1.99
C VAL A 89 4.94 -10.08 -3.26
N ASN A 90 6.23 -10.43 -3.22
CA ASN A 90 7.04 -10.52 -4.43
C ASN A 90 6.51 -11.69 -5.28
N THR A 91 6.04 -11.42 -6.50
CA THR A 91 5.44 -12.47 -7.33
C THR A 91 6.44 -13.51 -7.82
N ASP A 92 7.74 -13.18 -7.84
CA ASP A 92 8.82 -14.04 -8.31
C ASP A 92 9.26 -15.01 -7.22
N THR A 93 9.57 -14.50 -6.03
CA THR A 93 10.10 -15.29 -4.91
C THR A 93 9.01 -15.86 -3.99
N LYS A 94 7.79 -15.31 -4.07
CA LYS A 94 6.70 -15.54 -3.11
C LYS A 94 7.03 -15.12 -1.66
N GLU A 95 8.10 -14.34 -1.49
CA GLU A 95 8.43 -13.77 -0.18
C GLU A 95 7.49 -12.60 0.14
N ASN A 96 7.12 -12.52 1.41
CA ASN A 96 6.25 -11.48 1.94
C ASN A 96 7.09 -10.43 2.66
N ALA A 97 6.80 -9.16 2.39
CA ALA A 97 7.14 -8.06 3.28
C ALA A 97 5.85 -7.62 3.99
N ILE A 98 5.92 -7.39 5.29
CA ILE A 98 4.77 -7.00 6.11
C ILE A 98 5.10 -5.72 6.88
N ALA A 99 4.15 -4.80 6.95
CA ALA A 99 4.17 -3.65 7.84
C ALA A 99 2.86 -3.59 8.63
N GLU A 100 2.95 -3.42 9.94
CA GLU A 100 1.80 -3.19 10.80
C GLU A 100 1.67 -1.69 11.06
N LEU A 101 0.46 -1.16 10.87
CA LEU A 101 0.13 0.25 11.02
C LEU A 101 -0.86 0.39 12.16
N ASP A 102 -0.48 1.09 13.22
CA ASP A 102 -1.39 1.36 14.32
C ASP A 102 -2.52 2.29 13.87
N LEU A 103 -3.77 1.82 14.00
CA LEU A 103 -4.97 2.64 13.78
C LEU A 103 -5.18 3.66 14.90
N LEU A 104 -4.51 3.45 16.03
CA LEU A 104 -4.64 4.25 17.26
C LEU A 104 -3.47 5.23 17.47
N GLY A 105 -2.50 5.27 16.55
CA GLY A 105 -1.40 6.24 16.60
C GLY A 105 -1.91 7.68 16.40
N GLU A 106 -1.31 8.63 17.15
CA GLU A 106 -1.81 10.01 17.33
C GLU A 106 -2.31 10.66 16.02
N LEU A 107 -3.61 10.98 16.05
CA LEU A 107 -4.30 11.84 15.08
C LEU A 107 -3.81 13.29 15.16
#